data_AF-A0ABD0Z4K1-F1
#
_entry.id   AF-A0ABD0Z4K1-F1
#
_cell.length_a   1.000
_cell.length_b   1.000
_cell.length_c   1.000
_cell.angle_alpha   90.00
_cell.angle_beta   90.00
_cell.angle_gamma   90.00
#
_symmetry.space_group_name_H-M   'P 1'
#
loop_
_entity.id
_entity.type
_entity.pdbx_description
1 polymer ?
#
loop_
_entity_poly.entity_id
_entity_poly.type
_entity_poly.pdbx_seq_one_letter_code
_entity_poly.pdbx_strand_id
1 'polypeptide(L)'
;MSSSSSSVPDYLRDDDVTQEARDLISSLPKEKGWLVSEMYQFQGRWHTQALLQGILNCQKQFEAKDSDIILVTNPKSGTTWLKALVFALLNRHKFSVSSSGDHPLLVTNPHLLVPFLEGVYYESPDFDFSELPSPRLMNTHISHFSLPESVKSSSCKIVYCCRNPKDMFVSLWHFGKKLAPEETADYPIEKAVEAFCEGKFIGGPFWDHVLEYWNASRENPKKVLFVTYEDLKKQTGVEIKRIAEFLECGFIEEEEVRGIVKLCSFESLSNLDVNKEGEIAKWNGD
;
A
#
# COMPACT_ATOMS: atom_id res chain seq x y z
N MET A 1 -2.04 34.80 -7.95
CA MET A 1 -1.59 33.56 -8.62
C MET A 1 -1.20 32.61 -7.51
N SER A 2 -2.10 31.70 -7.15
CA SER A 2 -1.86 30.69 -6.11
C SER A 2 -0.98 29.61 -6.72
N SER A 3 0.27 29.50 -6.27
CA SER A 3 1.13 28.37 -6.60
C SER A 3 0.55 27.12 -5.93
N SER A 4 -0.05 26.24 -6.72
CA SER A 4 -0.43 24.91 -6.25
C SER A 4 0.86 24.13 -5.95
N SER A 5 1.33 24.17 -4.71
CA SER A 5 2.34 23.23 -4.25
C SER A 5 1.66 21.86 -4.18
N SER A 6 1.84 21.01 -5.20
CA SER A 6 1.61 19.59 -5.00
C SER A 6 2.65 19.12 -3.98
N SER A 7 2.24 18.95 -2.72
CA SER A 7 3.12 18.47 -1.67
C SER A 7 3.50 17.03 -1.97
N VAL A 8 4.72 16.81 -2.44
CA VAL A 8 5.28 15.45 -2.57
C VAL A 8 5.18 14.79 -1.20
N PRO A 9 4.60 13.57 -1.08
CA PRO A 9 4.48 12.86 0.20
C PRO A 9 5.83 12.78 0.92
N ASP A 10 5.83 12.96 2.24
CA ASP A 10 7.09 13.06 3.01
C ASP A 10 7.97 11.82 2.84
N TYR A 11 7.37 10.62 2.69
CA TYR A 11 8.10 9.36 2.45
C TYR A 11 8.72 9.23 1.04
N LEU A 12 8.46 10.17 0.15
CA LEU A 12 9.09 10.28 -1.17
C LEU A 12 10.14 11.40 -1.22
N ARG A 13 10.41 12.08 -0.10
CA ARG A 13 11.46 13.09 0.04
C ARG A 13 12.77 12.46 0.51
N ASP A 14 13.87 13.18 0.30
CA ASP A 14 15.23 12.78 0.68
C ASP A 14 15.70 13.43 2.01
N ASP A 15 14.78 14.05 2.77
CA ASP A 15 15.08 14.84 3.97
C ASP A 15 14.72 14.09 5.28
N ASP A 16 15.31 14.48 6.42
CA ASP A 16 14.94 14.07 7.80
C ASP A 16 15.06 12.57 8.22
N VAL A 17 16.17 11.91 7.86
CA VAL A 17 16.52 10.59 8.45
C VAL A 17 17.36 10.69 9.73
N THR A 18 17.31 9.66 10.57
CA THR A 18 18.16 9.51 11.76
C THR A 18 19.64 9.31 11.39
N GLN A 19 20.56 9.58 12.31
CA GLN A 19 21.99 9.35 12.05
C GLN A 19 22.30 7.86 11.83
N GLU A 20 21.68 6.97 12.60
CA GLU A 20 21.86 5.52 12.43
C GLU A 20 21.41 5.04 11.05
N ALA A 21 20.27 5.55 10.57
CA ALA A 21 19.82 5.24 9.22
C ALA A 21 20.73 5.85 8.16
N ARG A 22 21.25 7.08 8.36
CA ARG A 22 22.26 7.67 7.45
C ARG A 22 23.50 6.80 7.33
N ASP A 23 24.03 6.30 8.44
CA ASP A 23 25.22 5.47 8.45
C ASP A 23 24.97 4.17 7.68
N LEU A 24 23.84 3.50 7.93
CA LEU A 24 23.45 2.31 7.17
C LEU A 24 23.26 2.62 5.68
N ILE A 25 22.46 3.62 5.34
CA ILE A 25 22.12 4.04 3.97
C ILE A 25 23.39 4.35 3.17
N SER A 26 24.37 5.01 3.78
CA SER A 26 25.64 5.38 3.14
C SER A 26 26.48 4.17 2.69
N SER A 27 26.25 2.99 3.29
CA SER A 27 26.94 1.74 2.96
C SER A 27 26.21 0.89 1.90
N LEU A 28 24.95 1.22 1.57
CA LEU A 28 24.14 0.43 0.65
C LEU A 28 24.46 0.75 -0.82
N PRO A 29 24.31 -0.23 -1.74
CA PRO A 29 24.33 0.05 -3.16
C PRO A 29 23.28 1.10 -3.51
N LYS A 30 23.65 2.09 -4.32
CA LYS A 30 22.76 3.16 -4.75
C LYS A 30 22.69 3.28 -6.27
N GLU A 31 21.52 3.67 -6.76
CA GLU A 31 21.25 3.91 -8.19
C GLU A 31 20.41 5.18 -8.35
N LYS A 32 20.52 5.81 -9.53
CA LYS A 32 19.65 6.94 -9.85
C LYS A 32 18.23 6.45 -10.16
N GLY A 33 17.25 7.11 -9.57
CA GLY A 33 15.84 6.85 -9.86
C GLY A 33 15.29 7.76 -10.95
N TRP A 34 14.14 7.38 -11.51
CA TRP A 34 13.35 8.26 -12.37
C TRP A 34 12.22 8.96 -11.60
N LEU A 35 11.83 8.42 -10.43
CA LEU A 35 10.86 9.04 -9.52
C LEU A 35 11.53 9.93 -8.46
N VAL A 36 12.76 9.56 -8.08
CA VAL A 36 13.54 10.16 -7.00
C VAL A 36 15.00 10.28 -7.43
N SER A 37 15.76 11.14 -6.76
CA SER A 37 17.15 11.41 -7.09
C SER A 37 18.04 10.15 -6.99
N GLU A 38 17.95 9.46 -5.85
CA GLU A 38 18.70 8.25 -5.53
C GLU A 38 17.80 7.20 -4.88
N MET A 39 18.09 5.93 -5.14
CA MET A 39 17.46 4.78 -4.50
C MET A 39 18.54 3.89 -3.89
N TYR A 40 18.23 3.24 -2.77
CA TYR A 40 19.15 2.40 -2.03
C TYR A 40 18.67 0.96 -1.99
N GLN A 41 19.58 0.01 -2.18
CA GLN A 41 19.26 -1.40 -2.15
C GLN A 41 19.37 -1.96 -0.73
N PHE A 42 18.25 -2.36 -0.14
CA PHE A 42 18.16 -2.99 1.17
C PHE A 42 17.39 -4.31 1.06
N GLN A 43 17.94 -5.39 1.64
CA GLN A 43 17.34 -6.74 1.59
C GLN A 43 16.88 -7.17 0.17
N GLY A 44 17.68 -6.82 -0.85
CA GLY A 44 17.39 -7.19 -2.25
C GLY A 44 16.29 -6.36 -2.92
N ARG A 45 15.90 -5.21 -2.34
CA ARG A 45 14.89 -4.30 -2.90
C ARG A 45 15.36 -2.85 -2.91
N TRP A 46 14.86 -2.07 -3.87
CA TRP A 46 15.18 -0.65 -4.00
C TRP A 46 14.18 0.23 -3.27
N HIS A 47 14.68 1.14 -2.44
CA HIS A 47 13.86 2.03 -1.61
C HIS A 47 14.32 3.48 -1.74
N THR A 48 13.39 4.42 -1.53
CA THR A 48 13.75 5.80 -1.19
C THR A 48 14.37 5.83 0.21
N GLN A 49 15.10 6.90 0.51
CA GLN A 49 15.71 7.09 1.82
C GLN A 49 14.68 7.08 2.96
N ALA A 50 13.57 7.82 2.78
CA ALA A 50 12.50 7.88 3.76
C ALA A 50 11.75 6.54 3.94
N LEU A 51 11.42 5.84 2.85
CA LEU A 51 10.79 4.51 2.95
C LEU A 51 11.71 3.51 3.65
N LEU A 52 13.02 3.55 3.38
CA LEU A 52 13.97 2.67 4.04
C LEU A 52 14.03 2.93 5.56
N GLN A 53 14.07 4.19 5.99
CA GLN A 53 13.97 4.54 7.41
C GLN A 53 12.67 4.01 8.04
N GLY A 54 11.54 4.19 7.37
CA GLY A 54 10.24 3.66 7.81
C GLY A 54 10.22 2.14 7.93
N ILE A 55 10.82 1.43 6.97
CA ILE A 55 10.96 -0.04 6.99
C ILE A 55 11.83 -0.50 8.15
N LEU A 56 12.97 0.16 8.40
CA LEU A 56 13.87 -0.17 9.51
C LEU A 56 13.15 -0.01 10.86
N ASN A 57 12.38 1.07 11.02
CA ASN A 57 11.58 1.30 12.22
C ASN A 57 10.46 0.27 12.35
N CYS A 58 9.74 0.00 11.27
CA CYS A 58 8.66 -1.00 11.22
C CYS A 58 9.18 -2.40 11.61
N GLN A 59 10.31 -2.84 11.04
CA GLN A 59 10.91 -4.14 11.39
C GLN A 59 11.35 -4.24 12.85
N LYS A 60 11.82 -3.14 13.44
CA LYS A 60 12.28 -3.11 14.84
C LYS A 60 11.15 -3.05 15.85
N GLN A 61 10.04 -2.39 15.52
CA GLN A 61 9.04 -1.97 16.50
C GLN A 61 7.65 -2.58 16.28
N PHE A 62 7.31 -3.02 15.07
CA PHE A 62 5.96 -3.49 14.80
C PHE A 62 5.69 -4.85 15.43
N GLU A 63 4.73 -4.89 16.35
CA GLU A 63 4.25 -6.11 16.98
C GLU A 63 2.88 -6.51 16.41
N ALA A 64 2.88 -7.55 15.57
CA ALA A 64 1.68 -8.11 14.99
C ALA A 64 0.79 -8.80 16.04
N LYS A 65 -0.53 -8.65 15.88
CA LYS A 65 -1.55 -9.41 16.60
C LYS A 65 -2.10 -10.48 15.66
N ASP A 66 -2.50 -11.62 16.20
CA ASP A 66 -3.10 -12.72 15.41
C ASP A 66 -4.36 -12.29 14.65
N SER A 67 -5.06 -11.25 15.12
CA SER A 67 -6.25 -10.69 14.49
C SER A 67 -5.95 -9.64 13.42
N ASP A 68 -4.68 -9.30 13.16
CA ASP A 68 -4.34 -8.28 12.17
C ASP A 68 -4.63 -8.75 10.75
N ILE A 69 -4.96 -7.76 9.91
CA ILE A 69 -5.17 -7.93 8.48
C ILE A 69 -4.25 -6.97 7.74
N ILE A 70 -3.28 -7.52 7.00
CA ILE A 70 -2.28 -6.78 6.25
C ILE A 70 -2.58 -6.87 4.76
N LEU A 71 -2.91 -5.74 4.17
CA LEU A 71 -3.02 -5.60 2.72
C LEU A 71 -1.63 -5.35 2.14
N VAL A 72 -1.18 -6.19 1.23
CA VAL A 72 0.10 -6.00 0.56
C VAL A 72 -0.12 -5.75 -0.91
N THR A 73 0.52 -4.72 -1.43
CA THR A 73 0.50 -4.41 -2.87
C THR A 73 1.88 -3.94 -3.29
N ASN A 74 2.24 -4.13 -4.56
CA ASN A 74 3.24 -3.24 -5.15
C ASN A 74 2.64 -1.83 -5.28
N PRO A 75 3.45 -0.76 -5.23
CA PRO A 75 2.99 0.58 -5.56
C PRO A 75 2.21 0.57 -6.88
N LYS A 76 1.04 1.23 -6.88
CA LYS A 76 0.16 1.37 -8.06
C LYS A 76 -0.49 0.08 -8.58
N SER A 77 -0.53 -0.97 -7.77
CA SER A 77 -1.28 -2.21 -8.05
C SER A 77 -2.74 -2.20 -7.55
N GLY A 78 -3.33 -1.01 -7.35
CA GLY A 78 -4.73 -0.89 -6.91
C GLY A 78 -4.92 -0.75 -5.39
N THR A 79 -3.90 -0.29 -4.67
CA THR A 79 -3.91 -0.11 -3.20
C THR A 79 -5.14 0.62 -2.67
N THR A 80 -5.48 1.78 -3.25
CA THR A 80 -6.64 2.59 -2.81
C THR A 80 -7.94 1.80 -2.88
N TRP A 81 -8.10 1.03 -3.95
CA TRP A 81 -9.33 0.26 -4.17
C TRP A 81 -9.41 -0.94 -3.22
N LEU A 82 -8.30 -1.66 -3.02
CA LEU A 82 -8.23 -2.75 -2.05
C LEU A 82 -8.48 -2.26 -0.62
N LYS A 83 -7.89 -1.13 -0.22
CA LYS A 83 -8.14 -0.48 1.09
C LYS A 83 -9.63 -0.22 1.29
N ALA A 84 -10.28 0.45 0.32
CA ALA A 84 -11.70 0.76 0.39
C ALA A 84 -12.56 -0.50 0.50
N LEU A 85 -12.32 -1.48 -0.37
CA LEU A 85 -13.10 -2.73 -0.41
C LEU A 85 -13.01 -3.52 0.90
N VAL A 86 -11.79 -3.75 1.41
CA VAL A 86 -11.61 -4.53 2.64
C VAL A 86 -12.09 -3.74 3.86
N PHE A 87 -11.88 -2.41 3.91
CA PHE A 87 -12.41 -1.58 4.98
C PHE A 87 -13.94 -1.64 5.04
N ALA A 88 -14.62 -1.49 3.91
CA ALA A 88 -16.08 -1.59 3.84
C ALA A 88 -16.57 -2.99 4.25
N LEU A 89 -15.87 -4.05 3.79
CA LEU A 89 -16.19 -5.43 4.17
C LEU A 89 -16.11 -5.66 5.67
N LEU A 90 -15.03 -5.24 6.32
CA LEU A 90 -14.82 -5.45 7.76
C LEU A 90 -15.76 -4.62 8.63
N ASN A 91 -16.18 -3.45 8.14
CA ASN A 91 -17.03 -2.53 8.89
C ASN A 91 -18.50 -2.53 8.46
N ARG A 92 -18.93 -3.46 7.61
CA ARG A 92 -20.31 -3.52 7.06
C ARG A 92 -21.44 -3.56 8.10
N HIS A 93 -21.16 -4.07 9.31
CA HIS A 93 -22.12 -4.07 10.42
C HIS A 93 -22.08 -2.80 11.27
N LYS A 94 -20.98 -2.03 11.21
CA LYS A 94 -20.82 -0.74 11.91
C LYS A 94 -21.31 0.42 11.05
N PHE A 95 -21.01 0.39 9.76
CA PHE A 95 -21.39 1.40 8.79
C PHE A 95 -22.19 0.73 7.67
N SER A 96 -23.45 1.14 7.53
CA SER A 96 -24.32 0.64 6.47
C SER A 96 -23.72 0.93 5.10
N VAL A 97 -23.56 -0.10 4.28
CA VAL A 97 -23.13 0.02 2.87
C VAL A 97 -24.28 0.44 1.95
N SER A 98 -25.52 0.44 2.45
CA SER A 98 -26.74 0.74 1.70
C SER A 98 -27.31 2.13 1.99
N SER A 99 -26.86 2.78 3.07
CA SER A 99 -27.32 4.10 3.51
C SER A 99 -26.28 5.15 3.13
N SER A 100 -26.63 6.02 2.18
CA SER A 100 -25.69 6.86 1.43
C SER A 100 -25.19 8.13 2.13
N GLY A 101 -24.98 8.12 3.44
CA GLY A 101 -24.63 9.34 4.20
C GLY A 101 -23.43 9.19 5.14
N ASP A 102 -23.38 8.11 5.93
CA ASP A 102 -22.53 8.09 7.13
C ASP A 102 -21.32 7.13 7.01
N HIS A 103 -21.08 6.55 5.83
CA HIS A 103 -19.97 5.63 5.66
C HIS A 103 -18.63 6.40 5.62
N PRO A 104 -17.60 6.03 6.41
CA PRO A 104 -16.33 6.77 6.46
C PRO A 104 -15.67 7.00 5.09
N LEU A 105 -15.75 6.02 4.19
CA LEU A 105 -15.26 6.15 2.80
C LEU A 105 -15.87 7.30 1.98
N LEU A 106 -17.00 7.88 2.40
CA LEU A 106 -17.62 9.04 1.72
C LEU A 106 -17.00 10.37 2.16
N VAL A 107 -16.37 10.41 3.34
CA VAL A 107 -15.84 11.64 3.96
C VAL A 107 -14.36 11.56 4.29
N THR A 108 -13.74 10.39 4.16
CA THR A 108 -12.34 10.15 4.48
C THR A 108 -11.68 9.31 3.40
N ASN A 109 -10.50 9.74 2.96
CA ASN A 109 -9.72 9.03 1.95
C ASN A 109 -9.34 7.61 2.45
N PRO A 110 -9.44 6.55 1.63
CA PRO A 110 -9.08 5.19 2.05
C PRO A 110 -7.66 5.05 2.60
N HIS A 111 -6.73 5.91 2.20
CA HIS A 111 -5.35 5.90 2.73
C HIS A 111 -5.26 6.35 4.20
N LEU A 112 -6.23 7.13 4.69
CA LEU A 112 -6.32 7.52 6.09
C LEU A 112 -7.01 6.45 6.95
N LEU A 113 -7.97 5.74 6.38
CA LEU A 113 -8.71 4.68 7.10
C LEU A 113 -7.90 3.39 7.27
N VAL A 114 -6.90 3.19 6.42
CA VAL A 114 -6.04 2.00 6.44
C VAL A 114 -4.58 2.47 6.45
N PRO A 115 -3.92 2.56 7.63
CA PRO A 115 -2.59 3.11 7.76
C PRO A 115 -1.56 2.37 6.89
N PHE A 116 -0.60 3.14 6.36
CA PHE A 116 0.53 2.64 5.58
C PHE A 116 1.73 2.46 6.51
N LEU A 117 2.08 1.21 6.85
CA LEU A 117 3.02 0.87 7.92
C LEU A 117 4.33 1.66 7.87
N GLU A 118 5.08 1.53 6.77
CA GLU A 118 6.38 2.19 6.63
C GLU A 118 6.26 3.71 6.53
N GLY A 119 5.13 4.25 6.05
CA GLY A 119 4.88 5.69 6.07
C GLY A 119 4.65 6.21 7.49
N VAL A 120 3.82 5.52 8.28
CA VAL A 120 3.56 5.87 9.68
C VAL A 120 4.86 5.80 10.50
N TYR A 121 5.63 4.73 10.37
CA TYR A 121 6.91 4.59 11.10
C TYR A 121 8.01 5.53 10.61
N TYR A 122 7.86 6.14 9.44
CA TYR A 122 8.73 7.22 8.98
C TYR A 122 8.29 8.57 9.58
N GLU A 123 7.02 8.93 9.46
CA GLU A 123 6.49 10.22 9.93
C GLU A 123 6.35 10.31 11.46
N SER A 124 6.09 9.19 12.11
CA SER A 124 5.84 9.06 13.55
C SER A 124 6.51 7.77 14.05
N PRO A 125 7.85 7.77 14.21
CA PRO A 125 8.63 6.56 14.51
C PRO A 125 8.28 5.92 15.85
N ASP A 126 7.70 6.69 16.78
CA ASP A 126 7.28 6.24 18.11
C ASP A 126 5.78 5.87 18.16
N PHE A 127 5.08 5.82 17.01
CA PHE A 127 3.65 5.51 16.98
C PHE A 127 3.37 4.08 17.45
N ASP A 128 2.57 3.95 18.50
CA ASP A 128 2.18 2.64 19.04
C ASP A 128 0.92 2.09 18.38
N PHE A 129 1.11 1.22 17.37
CA PHE A 129 0.02 0.48 16.75
C PHE A 129 -0.78 -0.39 17.72
N SER A 130 -0.26 -0.68 18.92
CA SER A 130 -0.96 -1.51 19.92
C SER A 130 -2.24 -0.84 20.45
N GLU A 131 -2.28 0.49 20.43
CA GLU A 131 -3.41 1.32 20.89
C GLU A 131 -4.61 1.30 19.91
N LEU A 132 -4.36 0.94 18.64
CA LEU A 132 -5.43 0.83 17.65
C LEU A 132 -6.40 -0.34 17.95
N PRO A 133 -7.71 -0.14 17.72
CA PRO A 133 -8.70 -1.17 17.96
C PRO A 133 -8.45 -2.40 17.06
N SER A 134 -8.64 -3.59 17.63
CA SER A 134 -8.49 -4.85 16.91
C SER A 134 -9.85 -5.35 16.37
N PRO A 135 -9.89 -6.08 15.24
CA PRO A 135 -8.78 -6.38 14.34
C PRO A 135 -8.24 -5.11 13.64
N ARG A 136 -6.91 -4.97 13.54
CA ARG A 136 -6.29 -3.83 12.84
C ARG A 136 -6.24 -4.12 11.35
N LEU A 137 -6.70 -3.18 10.53
CA LEU A 137 -6.55 -3.22 9.09
C LEU A 137 -5.45 -2.24 8.68
N MET A 138 -4.43 -2.72 7.97
CA MET A 138 -3.30 -1.91 7.54
C MET A 138 -2.79 -2.31 6.16
N ASN A 139 -1.89 -1.51 5.60
CA ASN A 139 -1.28 -1.78 4.31
C ASN A 139 0.22 -1.54 4.32
N THR A 140 0.94 -2.29 3.48
CA THR A 140 2.38 -2.10 3.25
C THR A 140 2.77 -2.42 1.80
N HIS A 141 3.93 -1.90 1.38
CA HIS A 141 4.64 -2.26 0.15
C HIS A 141 5.90 -3.10 0.43
N ILE A 142 6.08 -3.57 1.67
CA ILE A 142 7.21 -4.39 2.07
C ILE A 142 7.13 -5.79 1.42
N SER A 143 8.25 -6.25 0.86
CA SER A 143 8.39 -7.61 0.32
C SER A 143 8.28 -8.68 1.42
N HIS A 144 7.91 -9.92 1.07
CA HIS A 144 7.58 -10.94 2.08
C HIS A 144 8.74 -11.23 3.04
N PHE A 145 9.95 -11.31 2.50
CA PHE A 145 11.15 -11.58 3.30
C PHE A 145 11.57 -10.43 4.22
N SER A 146 11.10 -9.21 3.93
CA SER A 146 11.39 -8.02 4.73
C SER A 146 10.26 -7.65 5.70
N LEU A 147 9.18 -8.45 5.79
CA LEU A 147 8.15 -8.23 6.79
C LEU A 147 8.73 -8.33 8.22
N PRO A 148 8.16 -7.62 9.21
CA PRO A 148 8.52 -7.80 10.62
C PRO A 148 8.41 -9.27 11.04
N GLU A 149 9.32 -9.73 11.91
CA GLU A 149 9.30 -11.13 12.36
C GLU A 149 8.00 -11.50 13.08
N SER A 150 7.43 -10.57 13.85
CA SER A 150 6.12 -10.72 14.50
C SER A 150 5.00 -11.03 13.48
N VAL A 151 5.03 -10.40 12.29
CA VAL A 151 4.11 -10.70 11.19
C VAL A 151 4.35 -12.10 10.65
N LYS A 152 5.59 -12.54 10.52
CA LYS A 152 5.91 -13.88 10.01
C LYS A 152 5.51 -14.99 10.97
N SER A 153 5.66 -14.78 12.28
CA SER A 153 5.37 -15.78 13.32
C SER A 153 3.91 -15.79 13.81
N SER A 154 3.16 -14.70 13.68
CA SER A 154 1.76 -14.62 14.13
C SER A 154 0.78 -15.35 13.20
N SER A 155 -0.49 -15.38 13.58
CA SER A 155 -1.59 -15.91 12.78
C SER A 155 -2.32 -14.83 11.96
N CYS A 156 -1.78 -13.62 11.87
CA CYS A 156 -2.37 -12.52 11.11
C CYS A 156 -2.62 -12.92 9.64
N LYS A 157 -3.59 -12.27 9.01
CA LYS A 157 -3.98 -12.56 7.62
C LYS A 157 -3.35 -11.55 6.67
N ILE A 158 -2.81 -12.02 5.55
CA ILE A 158 -2.21 -11.21 4.50
C ILE A 158 -3.05 -11.33 3.23
N VAL A 159 -3.49 -10.21 2.67
CA VAL A 159 -4.14 -10.14 1.35
C VAL A 159 -3.21 -9.42 0.38
N TYR A 160 -2.59 -10.19 -0.51
CA TYR A 160 -1.71 -9.66 -1.57
C TYR A 160 -2.52 -9.36 -2.83
N CYS A 161 -2.41 -8.15 -3.37
CA CYS A 161 -2.97 -7.79 -4.67
C CYS A 161 -1.88 -7.50 -5.70
N CYS A 162 -1.83 -8.37 -6.72
CA CYS A 162 -0.96 -8.26 -7.88
C CYS A 162 -1.67 -7.52 -9.02
N ARG A 163 -0.94 -6.76 -9.83
CA ARG A 163 -1.46 -6.19 -11.07
C ARG A 163 -0.53 -6.53 -12.23
N ASN A 164 -1.04 -6.55 -13.45
CA ASN A 164 -0.22 -6.69 -14.65
C ASN A 164 0.96 -5.69 -14.60
N PRO A 165 2.22 -6.14 -14.78
CA PRO A 165 3.40 -5.27 -14.67
C PRO A 165 3.36 -4.08 -15.62
N LYS A 166 2.80 -4.23 -16.83
CA LYS A 166 2.69 -3.15 -17.81
C LYS A 166 1.75 -2.06 -17.34
N ASP A 167 0.58 -2.47 -16.83
CA ASP A 167 -0.44 -1.54 -16.32
C ASP A 167 0.02 -0.87 -15.02
N MET A 168 0.72 -1.62 -14.15
CA MET A 168 1.34 -1.09 -12.95
C MET A 168 2.42 -0.05 -13.31
N PHE A 169 3.31 -0.37 -14.24
CA PHE A 169 4.37 0.54 -14.70
C PHE A 169 3.79 1.84 -15.26
N VAL A 170 2.80 1.77 -16.18
CA VAL A 170 2.18 2.98 -16.75
C VAL A 170 1.51 3.82 -15.65
N SER A 171 0.86 3.17 -14.69
CA SER A 171 0.26 3.89 -13.55
C SER A 171 1.30 4.54 -12.64
N LEU A 172 2.43 3.87 -12.42
CA LEU A 172 3.58 4.40 -11.69
C LEU A 172 4.19 5.56 -12.44
N TRP A 173 4.44 5.44 -13.74
CA TRP A 173 4.96 6.50 -14.61
C TRP A 173 4.18 7.80 -14.51
N HIS A 174 2.85 7.74 -14.70
CA HIS A 174 2.01 8.93 -14.59
C HIS A 174 1.93 9.50 -13.18
N PHE A 175 1.94 8.64 -12.15
CA PHE A 175 2.02 9.09 -10.77
C PHE A 175 3.35 9.82 -10.52
N GLY A 176 4.45 9.27 -11.04
CA GLY A 176 5.76 9.86 -10.90
C GLY A 176 5.91 11.17 -11.62
N LYS A 177 5.40 11.32 -12.84
CA LYS A 177 5.41 12.60 -13.55
C LYS A 177 4.69 13.75 -12.81
N LYS A 178 3.77 13.44 -11.88
CA LYS A 178 3.11 14.45 -11.04
C LYS A 178 3.93 14.86 -9.81
N LEU A 179 4.87 14.01 -9.39
CA LEU A 179 5.65 14.15 -8.15
C LEU A 179 7.14 14.36 -8.39
N ALA A 180 7.61 14.05 -9.61
CA ALA A 180 9.00 14.06 -9.98
C ALA A 180 9.57 15.46 -9.79
N PRO A 181 10.71 15.60 -9.09
CA PRO A 181 11.38 16.88 -8.97
C PRO A 181 11.93 17.29 -10.34
N GLU A 182 12.21 18.58 -10.51
CA GLU A 182 12.58 19.19 -11.81
C GLU A 182 13.76 18.47 -12.46
N GLU A 183 14.71 17.97 -11.67
CA GLU A 183 15.90 17.24 -12.10
C GLU A 183 15.61 15.93 -12.83
N THR A 184 14.45 15.32 -12.55
CA THR A 184 14.02 14.04 -13.15
C THR A 184 12.81 14.22 -14.08
N ALA A 185 12.33 15.46 -14.25
CA ALA A 185 11.16 15.75 -15.06
C ALA A 185 11.32 15.32 -16.53
N ASP A 186 12.53 15.42 -17.08
CA ASP A 186 12.84 15.05 -18.47
C ASP A 186 13.33 13.60 -18.64
N TYR A 187 13.17 12.75 -17.61
CA TYR A 187 13.54 11.35 -17.73
C TYR A 187 12.75 10.67 -18.87
N PRO A 188 13.40 9.92 -19.79
CA PRO A 188 12.70 9.25 -20.89
C PRO A 188 11.92 8.03 -20.41
N ILE A 189 10.71 7.81 -20.93
CA ILE A 189 9.91 6.62 -20.58
C ILE A 189 10.62 5.32 -20.97
N GLU A 190 11.38 5.31 -22.07
CA GLU A 190 12.13 4.14 -22.53
C GLU A 190 13.18 3.71 -21.50
N LYS A 191 13.89 4.68 -20.91
CA LYS A 191 14.85 4.40 -19.83
C LYS A 191 14.15 3.96 -18.55
N ALA A 192 12.94 4.46 -18.29
CA ALA A 192 12.17 4.05 -17.11
C ALA A 192 11.66 2.61 -17.26
N VAL A 193 11.27 2.21 -18.48
CA VAL A 193 10.93 0.81 -18.81
C VAL A 193 12.15 -0.09 -18.66
N GLU A 194 13.31 0.31 -19.18
CA GLU A 194 14.56 -0.43 -19.03
C GLU A 194 14.90 -0.65 -17.54
N ALA A 195 14.90 0.42 -16.75
CA ALA A 195 15.13 0.34 -15.29
C ALA A 195 14.09 -0.55 -14.58
N PHE A 196 12.81 -0.45 -14.98
CA PHE A 196 11.76 -1.33 -14.45
C PHE A 196 12.03 -2.81 -14.79
N CYS A 197 12.45 -3.10 -16.02
CA CYS A 197 12.79 -4.45 -16.47
C CYS A 197 14.03 -5.01 -15.75
N GLU A 198 15.02 -4.17 -15.45
CA GLU A 198 16.17 -4.53 -14.61
C GLU A 198 15.81 -4.67 -13.12
N GLY A 199 14.60 -4.29 -12.73
CA GLY A 199 14.14 -4.30 -11.33
C GLY A 199 14.63 -3.10 -10.51
N LYS A 200 15.25 -2.09 -11.15
CA LYS A 200 15.77 -0.87 -10.53
C LYS A 200 14.71 0.23 -10.48
N PHE A 201 13.70 0.02 -9.63
CA PHE A 201 12.65 1.01 -9.33
C PHE A 201 12.18 0.81 -7.88
N ILE A 202 11.51 1.79 -7.29
CA ILE A 202 11.04 1.72 -5.89
C ILE A 202 10.13 0.49 -5.68
N GLY A 203 10.53 -0.39 -4.76
CA GLY A 203 9.89 -1.68 -4.47
C GLY A 203 10.33 -2.84 -5.37
N GLY A 204 11.14 -2.56 -6.39
CA GLY A 204 11.67 -3.56 -7.32
C GLY A 204 12.79 -4.41 -6.73
N PRO A 205 13.08 -5.59 -7.32
CA PRO A 205 12.51 -6.08 -8.57
C PRO A 205 11.05 -6.56 -8.45
N PHE A 206 10.21 -6.19 -9.44
CA PHE A 206 8.78 -6.52 -9.46
C PHE A 206 8.52 -8.04 -9.35
N TRP A 207 9.30 -8.81 -10.12
CA TRP A 207 9.12 -10.25 -10.28
C TRP A 207 9.27 -10.96 -8.94
N ASP A 208 10.34 -10.64 -8.21
CA ASP A 208 10.63 -11.25 -6.92
C ASP A 208 9.58 -10.86 -5.88
N HIS A 209 9.13 -9.59 -5.87
CA HIS A 209 8.06 -9.15 -5.00
C HIS A 209 6.77 -9.95 -5.21
N VAL A 210 6.39 -10.23 -6.47
CA VAL A 210 5.21 -11.04 -6.77
C VAL A 210 5.43 -12.51 -6.43
N LEU A 211 6.57 -13.09 -6.82
CA LEU A 211 6.86 -14.51 -6.64
C LEU A 211 6.93 -14.90 -5.17
N GLU A 212 7.46 -14.03 -4.32
CA GLU A 212 7.50 -14.25 -2.87
C GLU A 212 6.10 -14.45 -2.28
N TYR A 213 5.16 -13.52 -2.54
CA TYR A 213 3.81 -13.63 -2.03
C TYR A 213 3.00 -14.73 -2.74
N TRP A 214 3.28 -15.00 -4.02
CA TRP A 214 2.71 -16.14 -4.72
C TRP A 214 3.10 -17.46 -4.05
N ASN A 215 4.39 -17.67 -3.79
CA ASN A 215 4.89 -18.88 -3.12
C ASN A 215 4.34 -18.97 -1.69
N ALA A 216 4.36 -17.87 -0.93
CA ALA A 216 3.79 -17.84 0.43
C ALA A 216 2.30 -18.20 0.45
N SER A 217 1.51 -17.76 -0.54
CA SER A 217 0.09 -18.13 -0.65
C SER A 217 -0.13 -19.62 -0.94
N ARG A 218 0.82 -20.28 -1.61
CA ARG A 218 0.76 -21.71 -1.89
C ARG A 218 1.22 -22.54 -0.70
N GLU A 219 2.23 -22.06 0.02
CA GLU A 219 2.78 -22.73 1.20
C GLU A 219 1.86 -22.63 2.41
N ASN A 220 1.25 -21.45 2.64
CA ASN A 220 0.33 -21.22 3.74
C ASN A 220 -0.91 -20.42 3.29
N PRO A 221 -1.85 -21.07 2.57
CA PRO A 221 -3.07 -20.42 2.06
C PRO A 221 -4.02 -19.95 3.17
N LYS A 222 -3.84 -20.40 4.42
CA LYS A 222 -4.62 -19.90 5.56
C LYS A 222 -4.14 -18.53 6.05
N LYS A 223 -2.89 -18.17 5.74
CA LYS A 223 -2.22 -16.93 6.15
C LYS A 223 -2.09 -15.92 5.02
N VAL A 224 -1.88 -16.36 3.78
CA VAL A 224 -1.66 -15.46 2.63
C VAL A 224 -2.67 -15.77 1.53
N LEU A 225 -3.48 -14.78 1.18
CA LEU A 225 -4.38 -14.80 0.03
C LEU A 225 -3.76 -14.00 -1.11
N PHE A 226 -3.58 -14.63 -2.26
CA PHE A 226 -3.18 -13.96 -3.49
C PHE A 226 -4.42 -13.62 -4.34
N VAL A 227 -4.54 -12.36 -4.73
CA VAL A 227 -5.60 -11.80 -5.59
C VAL A 227 -4.94 -11.03 -6.73
N THR A 228 -5.56 -11.02 -7.91
CA THR A 228 -5.16 -10.14 -9.00
C THR A 228 -6.12 -8.95 -9.12
N TYR A 229 -5.58 -7.77 -9.43
CA TYR A 229 -6.36 -6.57 -9.71
C TYR A 229 -7.32 -6.81 -10.88
N GLU A 230 -6.90 -7.60 -11.86
CA GLU A 230 -7.68 -7.97 -13.03
C GLU A 230 -8.90 -8.81 -12.66
N ASP A 231 -8.76 -9.83 -11.80
CA ASP A 231 -9.90 -10.62 -11.32
C ASP A 231 -10.80 -9.80 -10.40
N LEU A 232 -10.20 -9.00 -9.51
CA LEU A 232 -10.93 -8.07 -8.65
C LEU A 232 -11.78 -7.10 -9.48
N LYS A 233 -11.26 -6.62 -10.62
CA LYS A 233 -11.97 -5.76 -11.58
C LYS A 233 -13.02 -6.50 -12.39
N LYS A 234 -12.73 -7.73 -12.83
CA LYS A 234 -13.61 -8.51 -13.70
C LYS A 234 -14.83 -9.04 -12.94
N GLN A 235 -14.64 -9.48 -11.70
CA GLN A 235 -15.66 -10.15 -10.89
C GLN A 235 -15.57 -9.70 -9.43
N THR A 236 -15.71 -8.39 -9.17
CA THR A 236 -15.51 -7.81 -7.83
C THR A 236 -16.33 -8.50 -6.74
N GLY A 237 -17.60 -8.82 -6.99
CA GLY A 237 -18.43 -9.50 -6.00
C GLY A 237 -17.96 -10.92 -5.66
N VAL A 238 -17.33 -11.63 -6.61
CA VAL A 238 -16.77 -12.97 -6.39
C VAL A 238 -15.51 -12.86 -5.54
N GLU A 239 -14.58 -11.97 -5.89
CA GLU A 239 -13.36 -11.78 -5.11
C GLU A 239 -13.64 -11.22 -3.71
N ILE A 240 -14.68 -10.38 -3.53
CA ILE A 240 -15.06 -9.91 -2.19
C ILE A 240 -15.57 -11.04 -1.30
N LYS A 241 -16.36 -11.98 -1.84
CA LYS A 241 -16.77 -13.17 -1.09
C LYS A 241 -15.56 -14.04 -0.74
N ARG A 242 -14.66 -14.27 -1.69
CA ARG A 242 -13.43 -15.02 -1.47
C ARG A 242 -12.54 -14.38 -0.39
N ILE A 243 -12.41 -13.05 -0.39
CA ILE A 243 -11.70 -12.30 0.65
C ILE A 243 -12.44 -12.44 1.99
N ALA A 244 -13.76 -12.31 2.02
CA ALA A 244 -14.57 -12.45 3.24
C ALA A 244 -14.44 -13.85 3.86
N GLU A 245 -14.43 -14.90 3.04
CA GLU A 245 -14.20 -16.29 3.47
C GLU A 245 -12.80 -16.46 4.05
N PHE A 246 -11.77 -15.94 3.38
CA PHE A 246 -10.38 -16.02 3.85
C PHE A 246 -10.13 -15.27 5.18
N LEU A 247 -10.76 -14.11 5.33
CA LEU A 247 -10.72 -13.28 6.54
C LEU A 247 -11.70 -13.74 7.62
N GLU A 248 -12.44 -14.83 7.37
CA GLU A 248 -13.38 -15.44 8.32
C GLU A 248 -14.46 -14.46 8.80
N CYS A 249 -14.90 -13.56 7.90
CA CYS A 249 -15.91 -12.54 8.16
C CYS A 249 -17.33 -13.11 8.39
N GLY A 250 -17.53 -14.42 8.30
CA GLY A 250 -18.85 -15.05 8.31
C GLY A 250 -19.55 -15.00 6.94
N PHE A 251 -20.81 -15.43 6.91
CA PHE A 251 -21.64 -15.36 5.71
C PHE A 251 -21.89 -13.90 5.30
N ILE A 252 -21.83 -13.62 4.01
CA ILE A 252 -22.11 -12.30 3.43
C ILE A 252 -23.22 -12.42 2.39
N GLU A 253 -24.26 -11.62 2.54
CA GLU A 253 -25.40 -11.64 1.63
C GLU A 253 -25.06 -11.00 0.29
N GLU A 254 -25.74 -11.45 -0.78
CA GLU A 254 -25.58 -10.87 -2.12
C GLU A 254 -25.84 -9.37 -2.16
N GLU A 255 -26.77 -8.87 -1.33
CA GLU A 255 -27.08 -7.45 -1.24
C GLU A 255 -25.96 -6.66 -0.55
N GLU A 256 -25.36 -7.20 0.51
CA GLU A 256 -24.19 -6.60 1.15
C GLU A 256 -23.01 -6.50 0.19
N VAL A 257 -22.76 -7.58 -0.58
CA VAL A 257 -21.72 -7.58 -1.62
C VAL A 257 -22.00 -6.51 -2.68
N ARG A 258 -23.23 -6.39 -3.16
CA ARG A 258 -23.62 -5.34 -4.11
C ARG A 258 -23.41 -3.94 -3.53
N GLY A 259 -23.78 -3.73 -2.26
CA GLY A 259 -23.57 -2.47 -1.54
C GLY A 259 -22.10 -2.07 -1.48
N ILE A 260 -21.22 -3.00 -1.06
CA ILE A 260 -19.77 -2.79 -1.01
C ILE A 260 -19.21 -2.45 -2.40
N VAL A 261 -19.57 -3.24 -3.42
CA VAL A 261 -19.11 -3.03 -4.80
C VAL A 261 -19.53 -1.66 -5.33
N LYS A 262 -20.77 -1.24 -5.06
CA LYS A 262 -21.28 0.07 -5.48
C LYS A 262 -20.55 1.21 -4.76
N LEU A 263 -20.44 1.13 -3.44
CA LEU A 263 -19.78 2.12 -2.59
C LEU A 263 -18.32 2.33 -3.00
N CYS A 264 -17.60 1.23 -3.23
CA CYS A 264 -16.17 1.24 -3.56
C CYS A 264 -15.90 1.30 -5.07
N SER A 265 -16.91 1.53 -5.91
CA SER A 265 -16.71 1.61 -7.36
C SER A 265 -15.76 2.75 -7.72
N PHE A 266 -15.04 2.63 -8.84
CA PHE A 266 -14.15 3.69 -9.30
C PHE A 266 -14.89 5.02 -9.45
N GLU A 267 -16.08 5.00 -10.05
CA GLU A 267 -16.93 6.17 -10.23
C GLU A 267 -17.31 6.82 -8.89
N SER A 268 -17.68 6.02 -7.88
CA SER A 268 -17.98 6.53 -6.54
C SER A 268 -16.74 7.18 -5.93
N LEU A 269 -15.63 6.44 -5.83
CA LEU A 269 -14.43 6.92 -5.15
C LEU A 269 -13.79 8.12 -5.86
N SER A 270 -13.72 8.15 -7.20
CA SER A 270 -13.09 9.24 -7.95
C SER A 270 -13.88 10.55 -7.92
N ASN A 271 -15.19 10.49 -7.65
CA ASN A 271 -16.06 11.65 -7.64
C ASN A 271 -16.17 12.33 -6.26
N LEU A 272 -15.65 11.70 -5.20
CA LEU A 272 -15.62 12.27 -3.85
C LEU A 272 -14.49 13.30 -3.71
N ASP A 273 -14.81 14.46 -3.10
CA ASP A 273 -13.85 15.55 -2.96
C ASP A 273 -12.61 15.15 -2.14
N VAL A 274 -12.79 14.30 -1.12
CA VAL A 274 -11.71 13.73 -0.29
C VAL A 274 -10.70 12.86 -1.06
N ASN A 275 -11.00 12.53 -2.32
CA ASN A 275 -10.14 11.75 -3.21
C ASN A 275 -9.68 12.54 -4.45
N LYS A 276 -10.15 13.79 -4.64
CA LYS A 276 -9.79 14.63 -5.81
C LYS A 276 -8.51 15.42 -5.59
N GLU A 277 -8.22 15.81 -4.36
CA GLU A 277 -6.97 16.45 -4.02
C GLU A 277 -5.88 15.38 -3.91
N GLY A 278 -4.84 15.51 -4.74
CA GLY A 278 -3.71 14.58 -4.77
C GLY A 278 -2.82 14.64 -3.52
N GLU A 279 -3.29 15.32 -2.47
CA GLU A 279 -2.65 15.29 -1.16
C GLU A 279 -2.86 13.90 -0.57
N ILE A 280 -1.74 13.17 -0.41
CA ILE A 280 -1.74 12.01 0.47
C ILE A 280 -1.85 12.59 1.87
N ALA A 281 -3.08 12.68 2.37
CA ALA A 281 -3.34 13.23 3.68
C ALA A 281 -2.49 12.48 4.73
N LYS A 282 -1.89 13.25 5.64
CA LYS A 282 -1.13 12.70 6.76
C LYS A 282 -2.07 11.90 7.65
N TRP A 283 -1.63 10.71 8.03
CA TRP A 283 -2.40 9.87 8.92
C TRP A 283 -2.29 10.44 10.35
N ASN A 284 -3.44 10.77 10.96
CA ASN A 284 -3.47 11.58 12.19
C ASN A 284 -3.70 10.78 13.49
N GLY A 285 -3.70 9.46 13.47
CA GLY A 285 -3.89 8.68 14.70
C GLY A 285 -5.33 8.35 15.09
N ASP A 286 -6.31 9.11 14.57
CA ASP A 286 -7.72 9.06 14.97
C ASP A 286 -8.59 8.04 14.23
#